data_AF-A0A1D3L1X2-F1
#
_entry.id   AF-A0A1D3L1X2-F1
#
_cell.length_a   1.000
_cell.length_b   1.000
_cell.length_c   1.000
_cell.angle_alpha   90.00
_cell.angle_beta   90.00
_cell.angle_gamma   90.00
#
_symmetry.space_group_name_H-M   'P 1'
#
loop_
_entity.id
_entity.type
_entity.pdbx_description
1 polymer ?
#
loop_
_entity_poly.entity_id
_entity_poly.type
_entity_poly.pdbx_seq_one_letter_code
_entity_poly.pdbx_strand_id
1 'polypeptide(L)'
;MDIKDGFNMNDHTKDLENHSQSQDQFSPSEDVFDKDEKLLKVMKERIVRSYRWHEDVVLPMAEELKTTPEMFEEILMKHLDMSSLEALHARFESAKFNCTREKVHSDLRLCWLTDVMEIITEEETEEIEIRITSEVVYNGKNYDEAIEDGRKELLEFLMR
;
A
#
# COMPACT_ATOMS: atom_id res chain seq x y z
N MET A 1 7.45 9.83 -72.00
CA MET A 1 6.89 8.91 -73.03
C MET A 1 8.10 8.33 -73.75
N ASP A 2 8.51 7.08 -73.60
CA ASP A 2 7.91 5.90 -72.97
C ASP A 2 9.01 4.90 -72.57
N ILE A 3 8.58 4.00 -71.69
CA ILE A 3 9.27 2.96 -70.92
C ILE A 3 9.75 1.79 -71.81
N LYS A 4 10.73 1.00 -71.31
CA LYS A 4 10.80 -0.50 -71.21
C LYS A 4 12.25 -0.99 -71.36
N ASP A 5 12.77 -2.02 -70.68
CA ASP A 5 12.37 -2.88 -69.56
C ASP A 5 13.63 -3.73 -69.24
N GLY A 6 13.79 -4.15 -67.99
CA GLY A 6 14.47 -5.41 -67.66
C GLY A 6 15.91 -5.35 -67.14
N PHE A 7 16.08 -5.28 -65.82
CA PHE A 7 17.23 -5.88 -65.15
C PHE A 7 16.73 -6.89 -64.10
N ASN A 8 17.16 -8.13 -64.29
CA ASN A 8 16.83 -9.32 -63.52
C ASN A 8 17.72 -9.38 -62.27
N MET A 9 17.12 -9.54 -61.08
CA MET A 9 17.85 -9.78 -59.84
C MET A 9 17.16 -10.91 -59.04
N ASN A 10 17.17 -12.11 -59.62
CA ASN A 10 17.05 -13.35 -58.85
C ASN A 10 18.45 -13.68 -58.30
N ASP A 11 18.82 -13.07 -57.18
CA ASP A 11 19.90 -13.60 -56.33
C ASP A 11 19.71 -13.06 -54.91
N HIS A 12 18.95 -13.78 -54.09
CA HIS A 12 19.06 -13.89 -52.62
C HIS A 12 17.90 -14.75 -52.09
N THR A 13 17.76 -15.95 -52.66
CA THR A 13 17.01 -17.05 -52.04
C THR A 13 17.96 -18.22 -51.97
N LYS A 14 18.76 -18.29 -50.89
CA LYS A 14 19.45 -19.52 -50.48
C LYS A 14 20.06 -19.53 -49.07
N ASP A 15 19.60 -18.68 -48.16
CA ASP A 15 19.99 -18.77 -46.73
C ASP A 15 18.79 -19.07 -45.81
N LEU A 16 17.61 -19.33 -46.38
CA LEU A 16 16.45 -19.88 -45.68
C LEU A 16 16.43 -21.39 -45.92
N GLU A 17 17.07 -22.15 -45.03
CA GLU A 17 16.76 -23.56 -44.67
C GLU A 17 18.01 -24.20 -44.04
N ASN A 18 18.17 -24.02 -42.72
CA ASN A 18 18.68 -25.03 -41.76
C ASN A 18 19.08 -24.38 -40.44
N HIS A 19 18.09 -23.91 -39.67
CA HIS A 19 18.19 -23.85 -38.22
C HIS A 19 16.80 -24.07 -37.63
N SER A 20 16.35 -25.32 -37.76
CA SER A 20 15.26 -25.87 -36.96
C SER A 20 15.87 -26.98 -36.11
N GLN A 21 15.49 -27.04 -34.83
CA GLN A 21 15.98 -27.91 -33.75
C GLN A 21 17.20 -27.28 -33.04
N SER A 22 17.12 -26.80 -31.80
CA SER A 22 16.38 -27.29 -30.63
C SER A 22 15.80 -26.12 -29.81
N GLN A 23 14.48 -26.05 -29.69
CA GLN A 23 13.88 -25.39 -28.54
C GLN A 23 14.02 -26.36 -27.37
N ASP A 24 15.04 -26.16 -26.53
CA ASP A 24 15.11 -26.81 -25.23
C ASP A 24 13.88 -26.39 -24.42
N GLN A 25 12.92 -27.31 -24.27
CA GLN A 25 11.87 -27.20 -23.27
C GLN A 25 12.52 -27.30 -21.90
N PHE A 26 12.96 -26.16 -21.36
CA PHE A 26 13.30 -26.04 -19.95
C PHE A 26 12.00 -26.15 -19.15
N SER A 27 11.65 -27.38 -18.78
CA SER A 27 10.71 -27.63 -17.69
C SER A 27 11.54 -27.59 -16.41
N PRO A 28 11.41 -26.56 -15.56
CA PRO A 28 12.17 -26.55 -14.32
C PRO A 28 11.78 -27.80 -13.52
N SER A 29 12.77 -28.52 -12.99
CA SER A 29 12.47 -29.68 -12.13
C SER A 29 11.71 -29.21 -10.88
N GLU A 30 10.86 -30.05 -10.30
CA GLU A 30 10.09 -29.74 -9.08
C GLU A 30 11.00 -29.19 -7.95
N ASP A 31 12.24 -29.69 -7.86
CA ASP A 31 13.28 -29.21 -6.93
C ASP A 31 13.73 -27.75 -7.14
N VAL A 32 13.55 -27.17 -8.33
CA VAL A 32 13.86 -25.76 -8.63
C VAL A 32 12.70 -24.87 -8.22
N PHE A 33 11.46 -25.29 -8.52
CA PHE A 33 10.25 -24.57 -8.08
C PHE A 33 10.16 -24.47 -6.55
N ASP A 34 10.48 -25.55 -5.83
CA ASP A 34 10.51 -25.57 -4.36
C ASP A 34 11.59 -24.62 -3.79
N LYS A 35 12.73 -24.45 -4.47
CA LYS A 35 13.78 -23.49 -4.05
C LYS A 35 13.35 -22.05 -4.28
N ASP A 36 12.71 -21.75 -5.41
CA ASP A 36 12.26 -20.40 -5.73
C ASP A 36 11.12 -19.96 -4.81
N GLU A 37 10.19 -20.85 -4.46
CA GLU A 37 9.12 -20.58 -3.51
C GLU A 37 9.67 -20.34 -2.09
N LYS A 38 10.64 -21.15 -1.65
CA LYS A 38 11.33 -20.95 -0.37
C LYS A 38 12.09 -19.63 -0.33
N LEU A 39 12.79 -19.29 -1.41
CA LEU A 39 13.51 -18.02 -1.52
C LEU A 39 12.55 -16.84 -1.43
N LEU A 40 11.45 -16.88 -2.19
CA LEU A 40 10.43 -15.83 -2.18
C LEU A 40 9.83 -15.64 -0.78
N LYS A 41 9.53 -16.72 -0.07
CA LYS A 41 9.04 -16.66 1.31
C LYS A 41 10.01 -15.94 2.23
N VAL A 42 11.30 -16.30 2.20
CA VAL A 42 12.35 -15.66 3.02
C VAL A 42 12.49 -14.17 2.70
N MET A 43 12.38 -13.79 1.43
CA MET A 43 12.43 -12.38 1.01
C MET A 43 11.27 -11.58 1.58
N LYS A 44 10.03 -12.12 1.52
CA LYS A 44 8.86 -11.48 2.12
C LYS A 44 8.98 -11.36 3.64
N GLU A 45 9.40 -12.44 4.32
CA GLU A 45 9.62 -12.45 5.77
C GLU A 45 10.59 -11.34 6.20
N ARG A 46 11.67 -11.13 5.44
CA ARG A 46 12.64 -10.06 5.73
C ARG A 46 12.02 -8.67 5.67
N ILE A 47 11.11 -8.41 4.73
CA ILE A 47 10.44 -7.11 4.63
C ILE A 47 9.46 -6.92 5.79
N VAL A 48 8.61 -7.92 6.03
CA VAL A 48 7.58 -7.85 7.07
C VAL A 48 8.21 -7.73 8.47
N ARG A 49 9.36 -8.38 8.69
CA ARG A 49 10.09 -8.31 9.96
C ARG A 49 11.11 -7.18 10.01
N SER A 50 11.12 -6.28 9.02
CA SER A 50 11.96 -5.09 9.10
C SER A 50 11.50 -4.26 10.29
N TYR A 51 12.43 -3.79 11.12
CA TYR A 51 12.13 -3.10 12.38
C TYR A 51 11.08 -2.00 12.20
N ARG A 52 11.27 -1.14 11.19
CA ARG A 52 10.37 -0.03 10.91
C ARG A 52 8.96 -0.49 10.57
N TRP A 53 8.84 -1.52 9.72
CA TRP A 53 7.53 -2.06 9.36
C TRP A 53 6.83 -2.77 10.53
N HIS A 54 7.62 -3.48 11.34
CA HIS A 54 7.10 -4.22 12.47
C HIS A 54 6.50 -3.27 13.52
N GLU A 55 7.24 -2.23 13.90
CA GLU A 55 6.79 -1.21 14.87
C GLU A 55 5.67 -0.34 14.32
N ASP A 56 5.77 0.13 13.08
CA ASP A 56 4.82 1.12 12.54
C ASP A 56 3.48 0.48 12.11
N VAL A 57 3.48 -0.81 11.71
CA VAL A 57 2.29 -1.45 11.12
C VAL A 57 1.95 -2.80 11.73
N VAL A 58 2.90 -3.72 11.89
CA VAL A 58 2.56 -5.08 12.35
C VAL A 58 2.02 -5.06 13.78
N LEU A 59 2.73 -4.39 14.71
CA LEU A 59 2.29 -4.31 16.10
C LEU A 59 0.95 -3.58 16.26
N PRO A 60 0.75 -2.35 15.73
CA PRO A 60 -0.50 -1.62 15.93
C PRO A 60 -1.71 -2.34 15.31
N MET A 61 -1.56 -2.90 14.10
CA MET A 61 -2.66 -3.62 13.44
C MET A 61 -2.99 -4.94 14.13
N ALA A 62 -1.98 -5.66 14.64
CA ALA A 62 -2.22 -6.89 15.39
C ALA A 62 -3.00 -6.61 16.67
N GLU A 63 -2.66 -5.55 17.39
CA GLU A 63 -3.39 -5.10 18.58
C GLU A 63 -4.84 -4.73 18.25
N GLU A 64 -5.07 -3.93 17.20
CA GLU A 64 -6.40 -3.49 16.78
C GLU A 64 -7.30 -4.67 16.35
N LEU A 65 -6.73 -5.63 15.61
CA LEU A 65 -7.42 -6.84 15.17
C LEU A 65 -7.50 -7.93 16.26
N LYS A 66 -6.95 -7.67 17.45
CA LYS A 66 -6.91 -8.62 18.59
C LYS A 66 -6.30 -9.97 18.22
N THR A 67 -5.20 -9.91 17.48
CA THR A 67 -4.43 -11.07 17.02
C THR A 67 -2.98 -10.95 17.46
N THR A 68 -2.16 -11.99 17.22
CA THR A 68 -0.71 -11.90 17.47
C THR A 68 0.00 -11.27 16.28
N PRO A 69 1.16 -10.61 16.49
CA PRO A 69 1.99 -10.10 15.41
C PRO A 69 2.28 -11.17 14.35
N GLU A 70 2.66 -12.38 14.77
CA GLU A 70 3.01 -13.49 13.88
C GLU A 70 1.84 -13.88 12.97
N MET A 71 0.62 -13.95 13.51
CA MET A 71 -0.57 -14.23 12.72
C MET A 71 -0.85 -13.12 11.71
N PHE A 72 -0.60 -11.86 12.07
CA PHE A 72 -0.74 -10.75 11.13
C PHE A 72 0.35 -10.79 10.04
N GLU A 73 1.60 -11.15 10.38
CA GLU A 73 2.67 -11.38 9.39
C GLU A 73 2.25 -12.46 8.38
N GLU A 74 1.65 -13.56 8.83
CA GLU A 74 1.14 -14.62 7.96
C GLU A 74 0.03 -14.12 7.02
N ILE A 75 -0.88 -13.28 7.51
CA ILE A 75 -1.91 -12.63 6.68
C ILE A 75 -1.25 -11.77 5.60
N LEU A 76 -0.26 -10.95 5.94
CA LEU A 76 0.46 -10.11 4.98
C LEU A 76 1.17 -10.96 3.93
N MET A 77 1.89 -12.01 4.34
CA MET A 77 2.61 -12.90 3.42
C MET A 77 1.69 -13.66 2.47
N LYS A 78 0.48 -14.02 2.95
CA LYS A 78 -0.54 -14.72 2.17
C LYS A 78 -1.19 -13.84 1.12
N HIS A 79 -1.43 -12.57 1.43
CA HIS A 79 -2.24 -11.69 0.58
C HIS A 79 -1.41 -10.71 -0.27
N LEU A 80 -0.18 -10.40 0.13
CA LEU A 80 0.66 -9.42 -0.57
C LEU A 80 1.78 -10.12 -1.33
N ASP A 81 1.96 -9.74 -2.59
CA ASP A 81 3.10 -10.15 -3.40
C ASP A 81 4.36 -9.35 -3.02
N MET A 82 5.48 -9.71 -3.63
CA MET A 82 6.77 -9.09 -3.33
C MET A 82 6.75 -7.58 -3.61
N SER A 83 6.19 -7.19 -4.77
CA SER A 83 6.14 -5.79 -5.20
C SER A 83 5.29 -4.94 -4.26
N SER A 84 4.15 -5.48 -3.80
CA SER A 84 3.30 -4.79 -2.84
C SER A 84 4.00 -4.58 -1.51
N LEU A 85 4.69 -5.59 -0.97
CA LEU A 85 5.40 -5.49 0.30
C LEU A 85 6.54 -4.45 0.25
N GLU A 86 7.29 -4.41 -0.85
CA GLU A 86 8.36 -3.41 -1.03
C GLU A 86 7.82 -1.98 -1.08
N ALA A 87 6.66 -1.77 -1.73
CA ALA A 87 6.04 -0.46 -1.85
C ALA A 87 5.20 -0.05 -0.63
N LEU A 88 4.89 -0.99 0.28
CA LEU A 88 3.85 -0.81 1.28
C LEU A 88 4.18 0.30 2.28
N HIS A 89 5.44 0.38 2.70
CA HIS A 89 5.88 1.39 3.66
C HIS A 89 5.66 2.82 3.15
N ALA A 90 6.02 3.10 1.90
CA ALA A 90 5.81 4.44 1.32
C ALA A 90 4.31 4.78 1.23
N ARG A 91 3.48 3.77 0.93
CA ARG A 91 2.01 3.92 0.90
C ARG A 91 1.43 4.15 2.30
N PHE A 92 1.95 3.45 3.31
CA PHE A 92 1.55 3.64 4.70
C PHE A 92 1.81 5.07 5.18
N GLU A 93 3.05 5.55 5.00
CA GLU A 93 3.44 6.90 5.44
C GLU A 93 2.62 8.00 4.75
N SER A 94 2.31 7.83 3.46
CA SER A 94 1.48 8.78 2.72
C SER A 94 0.00 8.73 3.11
N ALA A 95 -0.51 7.56 3.54
CA ALA A 95 -1.89 7.40 3.99
C ALA A 95 -2.10 7.78 5.47
N LYS A 96 -1.03 7.79 6.28
CA LYS A 96 -1.09 8.00 7.75
C LYS A 96 -1.91 9.21 8.16
N PHE A 97 -1.74 10.34 7.48
CA PHE A 97 -2.50 11.56 7.75
C PHE A 97 -4.00 11.36 7.50
N ASN A 98 -4.37 10.87 6.32
CA ASN A 98 -5.78 10.70 5.94
C ASN A 98 -6.48 9.67 6.82
N CYS A 99 -5.86 8.52 7.08
CA CYS A 99 -6.46 7.49 7.95
C CYS A 99 -6.64 8.00 9.38
N THR A 100 -5.69 8.78 9.91
CA THR A 100 -5.82 9.40 11.23
C THR A 100 -6.96 10.41 11.24
N ARG A 101 -7.08 11.23 10.18
CA ARG A 101 -8.14 12.22 10.03
C ARG A 101 -9.53 11.57 10.02
N GLU A 102 -9.71 10.51 9.23
CA GLU A 102 -10.96 9.74 9.19
C GLU A 102 -11.31 9.15 10.57
N LYS A 103 -10.31 8.67 11.30
CA LYS A 103 -10.50 8.17 12.66
C LYS A 103 -10.95 9.28 13.61
N VAL A 104 -10.31 10.46 13.56
CA VAL A 104 -10.71 11.66 14.33
C VAL A 104 -12.16 12.04 14.04
N HIS A 105 -12.54 12.10 12.76
CA HIS A 105 -13.91 12.41 12.35
C HIS A 105 -14.93 11.46 12.98
N SER A 106 -14.64 10.16 12.93
CA SER A 106 -15.49 9.12 13.52
C SER A 106 -15.57 9.22 15.05
N ASP A 107 -14.44 9.39 15.72
CA ASP A 107 -14.34 9.35 17.19
C ASP A 107 -14.93 10.60 17.85
N LEU A 108 -14.84 11.75 17.18
CA LEU A 108 -15.48 13.00 17.60
C LEU A 108 -16.94 13.13 17.14
N ARG A 109 -17.47 12.13 16.43
CA ARG A 109 -18.85 12.10 15.93
C ARG A 109 -19.18 13.26 15.00
N LEU A 110 -18.19 13.74 14.24
CA LEU A 110 -18.35 14.90 13.36
C LEU A 110 -19.36 14.63 12.24
N CYS A 111 -19.46 13.40 11.72
CA CYS A 111 -20.52 13.03 10.77
C CYS A 111 -21.93 13.41 11.27
N TRP A 112 -22.20 13.22 12.57
CA TRP A 112 -23.50 13.62 13.14
C TRP A 112 -23.61 15.13 13.32
N LEU A 113 -22.56 15.77 13.82
CA LEU A 113 -22.57 17.19 14.17
C LEU A 113 -22.57 18.10 12.93
N THR A 114 -21.97 17.63 11.84
CA THR A 114 -21.78 18.35 10.58
C THR A 114 -22.83 17.92 9.56
N ASP A 115 -22.82 16.66 9.14
CA ASP A 115 -23.62 16.20 7.99
C ASP A 115 -25.12 16.04 8.32
N VAL A 116 -25.44 15.68 9.57
CA VAL A 116 -26.82 15.34 9.97
C VAL A 116 -27.50 16.47 10.73
N MET A 117 -26.82 17.03 11.73
CA MET A 117 -27.39 18.06 12.60
C MET A 117 -27.07 19.48 12.12
N GLU A 118 -26.09 19.64 11.23
CA GLU A 118 -25.64 20.95 10.71
C GLU A 118 -25.35 21.96 11.84
N ILE A 119 -24.82 21.47 12.97
CA ILE A 119 -24.44 22.30 14.13
C ILE A 119 -23.06 22.92 13.91
N ILE A 120 -22.18 22.19 13.26
CA ILE A 120 -20.82 22.61 12.90
C ILE A 120 -20.74 22.66 11.38
N THR A 121 -20.08 23.67 10.84
CA THR A 121 -19.89 23.79 9.38
C THR A 121 -18.84 22.79 8.87
N GLU A 122 -18.86 22.51 7.57
CA GLU A 122 -17.84 21.67 6.92
C GLU A 122 -16.43 22.27 7.10
N GLU A 123 -16.29 23.59 7.04
CA GLU A 123 -15.00 24.30 7.23
C GLU A 123 -14.47 24.13 8.66
N GLU A 124 -15.30 24.35 9.68
CA GLU A 124 -14.92 24.15 11.08
C GLU A 124 -14.58 22.69 11.38
N THR A 125 -15.28 21.76 10.75
CA THR A 125 -15.02 20.32 10.83
C THR A 125 -13.63 20.00 10.29
N GLU A 126 -13.30 20.51 9.10
CA GLU A 126 -11.99 20.33 8.49
C GLU A 126 -10.87 20.95 9.34
N GLU A 127 -11.10 22.13 9.92
CA GLU A 127 -10.13 22.77 10.83
C GLU A 127 -9.85 21.93 12.07
N ILE A 128 -10.90 21.41 12.73
CA ILE A 128 -10.78 20.53 13.91
C ILE A 128 -9.98 19.27 13.54
N GLU A 129 -10.36 18.63 12.44
CA GLU A 129 -9.71 17.42 11.93
C GLU A 129 -8.23 17.64 11.62
N ILE A 130 -7.89 18.65 10.83
CA ILE A 130 -6.52 18.94 10.40
C ILE A 130 -5.64 19.22 11.61
N ARG A 131 -6.15 20.01 12.56
CA ARG A 131 -5.40 20.39 13.77
C ARG A 131 -5.06 19.18 14.62
N ILE A 132 -6.04 18.37 15.01
CA ILE A 132 -5.83 17.17 15.84
C ILE A 132 -4.94 16.17 15.10
N THR A 133 -5.21 15.94 13.82
CA THR A 133 -4.40 15.02 12.99
C THR A 133 -2.95 15.45 12.93
N SER A 134 -2.69 16.76 12.81
CA SER A 134 -1.32 17.30 12.78
C SER A 134 -0.58 17.09 14.10
N GLU A 135 -1.27 17.23 15.24
CA GLU A 135 -0.68 16.93 16.56
C GLU A 135 -0.23 15.47 16.67
N VAL A 136 -1.05 14.54 16.19
CA VAL A 136 -0.73 13.11 16.24
C VAL A 136 0.38 12.76 15.25
N VAL A 137 0.24 13.16 13.99
CA VAL A 137 1.09 12.66 12.90
C VAL A 137 2.44 13.38 12.85
N TYR A 138 2.48 14.68 13.11
CA TYR A 138 3.71 15.49 12.98
C TYR A 138 4.35 15.82 14.32
N ASN A 139 3.55 16.04 15.37
CA ASN A 139 4.08 16.38 16.69
C ASN A 139 4.29 15.15 17.59
N GLY A 140 3.85 13.96 17.15
CA GLY A 140 4.02 12.70 17.87
C GLY A 140 3.19 12.61 19.15
N LYS A 141 2.11 13.39 19.27
CA LYS A 141 1.17 13.30 20.39
C LYS A 141 0.48 11.93 20.34
N ASN A 142 0.28 11.33 21.51
CA ASN A 142 -0.49 10.09 21.60
C ASN A 142 -1.94 10.32 21.10
N TYR A 143 -2.47 9.38 20.32
CA TYR A 143 -3.78 9.52 19.70
C TYR A 143 -4.90 9.69 20.74
N ASP A 144 -4.90 8.90 21.81
CA ASP A 144 -5.95 8.91 22.82
C ASP A 144 -5.95 10.25 23.58
N GLU A 145 -4.76 10.77 23.90
CA GLU A 145 -4.60 12.09 24.50
C GLU A 145 -5.10 13.21 23.56
N ALA A 146 -4.79 13.12 22.26
CA ALA A 146 -5.23 14.09 21.27
C ALA A 146 -6.75 14.11 21.10
N ILE A 147 -7.40 12.94 21.12
CA ILE A 147 -8.86 12.84 21.07
C ILE A 147 -9.51 13.38 22.33
N GLU A 148 -8.98 13.11 23.52
CA GLU A 148 -9.55 13.63 24.75
C GLU A 148 -9.46 15.16 24.83
N ASP A 149 -8.36 15.75 24.37
CA ASP A 149 -8.27 17.21 24.26
C ASP A 149 -9.21 17.76 23.19
N GLY A 150 -9.28 17.11 22.03
CA GLY A 150 -10.22 17.46 20.96
C GLY A 150 -11.69 17.43 21.41
N ARG A 151 -12.09 16.45 22.25
CA ARG A 151 -13.44 16.39 22.83
C ARG A 151 -13.74 17.58 23.73
N LYS A 152 -12.77 18.01 24.56
CA LYS A 152 -12.95 19.17 25.45
C LYS A 152 -13.14 20.44 24.64
N GLU A 153 -12.28 20.66 23.66
CA GLU A 153 -12.34 21.85 22.81
C GLU A 153 -13.61 21.88 21.95
N LEU A 154 -14.03 20.72 21.43
CA LEU A 154 -15.29 20.57 20.71
C LEU A 154 -16.49 20.92 21.60
N LEU A 155 -16.50 20.45 22.85
CA LEU A 155 -17.55 20.79 23.80
C LEU A 155 -17.58 22.29 24.11
N GLU A 156 -16.41 22.89 24.34
CA GLU A 156 -16.28 24.33 24.54
C GLU A 156 -16.78 25.12 23.34
N PHE A 157 -16.49 24.63 22.11
CA PHE A 157 -16.97 25.22 20.88
C PHE A 157 -18.50 25.15 20.77
N LEU A 158 -19.10 23.99 21.05
CA LEU A 158 -20.56 23.77 21.01
C LEU A 158 -21.35 24.56 22.06
N MET A 159 -20.71 25.02 23.13
CA MET A 159 -21.34 25.79 24.20
C MET A 159 -21.29 27.32 23.99
N ARG A 160 -20.66 27.80 22.90
CA ARG A 160 -20.52 29.23 22.61
C ARG A 160 -21.81 29.88 22.14
#